data_AF-A0AAQ4FFW5-F1
#
_entry.id   AF-A0AAQ4FFW5-F1
#
_cell.length_a   1.000
_cell.length_b   1.000
_cell.length_c   1.000
_cell.angle_alpha   90.00
_cell.angle_beta   90.00
_cell.angle_gamma   90.00
#
_symmetry.space_group_name_H-M   'P 1'
#
loop_
_entity.id
_entity.type
_entity.pdbx_description
1 polymer ?
#
loop_
_entity_poly.entity_id
_entity_poly.type
_entity_poly.pdbx_seq_one_letter_code
_entity_poly.pdbx_strand_id
1 'polypeptide(L)'
;MEVETEGSGDDDGTASSATRLRYTHRLARGTCMERNYGLKLAEVSQIPCDVLARAYEVSEQISANLGDDDNGPLYEDDIMRKLERAEIELAGTLMVLAKHSKLEGEELRLRLLEEQQKARQLMDLRKSLESGHLDTE
;
A
#
# COMPACT_ATOMS: atom_id res chain seq x y z
N MET A 1 -8.74 -15.47 -2.87
CA MET A 1 -9.18 -16.63 -2.08
C MET A 1 -10.66 -16.81 -2.40
N GLU A 2 -11.23 -18.02 -2.37
CA GLU A 2 -12.68 -18.18 -2.61
C GLU A 2 -13.34 -18.56 -1.28
N VAL A 3 -14.48 -17.93 -1.00
CA VAL A 3 -15.34 -18.24 0.16
C VAL A 3 -16.52 -19.03 -0.39
N GLU A 4 -16.53 -20.34 -0.14
CA GLU A 4 -17.64 -21.20 -0.50
C GLU A 4 -18.62 -21.25 0.69
N THR A 5 -19.88 -20.91 0.43
CA THR A 5 -20.98 -21.11 1.38
C THR A 5 -21.79 -22.30 0.89
N GLU A 6 -21.50 -23.48 1.41
CA GLU A 6 -22.29 -24.67 1.04
C GLU A 6 -23.60 -24.67 1.84
N GLY A 7 -24.71 -24.43 1.14
CA GLY A 7 -26.06 -24.71 1.63
C GLY A 7 -26.35 -26.20 1.53
N SER A 8 -26.03 -26.95 2.60
CA SER A 8 -26.50 -28.33 2.76
C SER A 8 -27.81 -28.31 3.54
N GLY A 9 -28.93 -28.55 2.84
CA GLY A 9 -30.20 -28.84 3.50
C GLY A 9 -30.18 -30.24 4.08
N ASP A 10 -30.34 -30.34 5.41
CA ASP A 10 -31.13 -31.36 6.10
C ASP A 10 -31.33 -30.90 7.56
N ASP A 11 -32.56 -31.14 8.04
CA ASP A 11 -33.23 -30.63 9.24
C ASP A 11 -32.70 -31.24 10.56
N ASP A 12 -32.10 -30.42 11.45
CA ASP A 12 -32.33 -30.36 12.91
C ASP A 12 -31.57 -29.16 13.53
N GLY A 13 -32.14 -28.55 14.56
CA GLY A 13 -31.87 -27.19 15.05
C GLY A 13 -30.41 -26.83 15.38
N THR A 14 -30.05 -25.59 15.01
CA THR A 14 -28.77 -24.86 15.24
C THR A 14 -27.72 -25.03 14.13
N ALA A 15 -28.11 -24.85 12.87
CA ALA A 15 -27.19 -24.83 11.74
C ALA A 15 -26.42 -23.49 11.65
N SER A 16 -25.29 -23.41 12.36
CA SER A 16 -24.20 -22.51 11.98
C SER A 16 -23.69 -22.96 10.60
N SER A 17 -24.03 -22.24 9.53
CA SER A 17 -23.43 -22.46 8.21
C SER A 17 -21.91 -22.34 8.32
N ALA A 18 -21.22 -23.48 8.25
CA ALA A 18 -19.77 -23.53 8.41
C ALA A 18 -19.11 -22.90 7.17
N THR A 19 -18.79 -21.62 7.28
CA THR A 19 -18.07 -20.90 6.23
C THR A 19 -16.63 -21.42 6.19
N ARG A 20 -16.11 -21.81 5.02
CA ARG A 20 -14.75 -22.32 4.86
C ARG A 20 -13.91 -21.42 3.95
N LEU A 21 -12.71 -21.09 4.40
CA LEU A 21 -11.72 -20.31 3.66
C LEU A 21 -10.76 -21.26 2.91
N ARG A 22 -10.64 -21.11 1.58
CA ARG A 22 -9.73 -21.93 0.75
C ARG A 22 -8.57 -21.12 0.18
N TYR A 23 -7.35 -21.46 0.59
CA TYR A 23 -6.13 -20.85 0.02
C TYR A 23 -5.94 -21.27 -1.44
N THR A 24 -5.86 -20.29 -2.34
CA THR A 24 -5.69 -20.55 -3.78
C THR A 24 -4.23 -20.74 -4.18
N HIS A 25 -3.28 -20.39 -3.30
CA HIS A 25 -1.82 -20.45 -3.51
C HIS A 25 -1.35 -19.80 -4.84
N ARG A 26 -2.16 -18.90 -5.40
CA ARG A 26 -1.89 -18.21 -6.67
C ARG A 26 -1.28 -16.85 -6.38
N LEU A 27 -0.15 -16.56 -7.04
CA LEU A 27 0.48 -15.25 -7.00
C LEU A 27 -0.09 -14.37 -8.11
N ALA A 28 -0.43 -13.12 -7.75
CA ALA A 28 -0.83 -12.07 -8.67
C ALA A 28 0.05 -10.85 -8.44
N ARG A 29 0.28 -10.06 -9.49
CA ARG A 29 1.01 -8.79 -9.40
C ARG A 29 0.04 -7.70 -8.95
N GLY A 30 0.43 -6.90 -7.96
CA GLY A 30 -0.38 -5.81 -7.42
C GLY A 30 -0.88 -6.08 -6.00
N THR A 31 -1.82 -5.26 -5.53
CA THR A 31 -2.45 -5.39 -4.21
C THR A 31 -3.60 -6.40 -4.25
N CYS A 32 -3.81 -7.09 -3.13
CA CYS A 32 -4.93 -8.02 -3.01
C CYS A 32 -6.21 -7.24 -2.68
N MET A 33 -7.23 -7.38 -3.53
CA MET A 33 -8.51 -6.66 -3.37
C MET A 33 -9.34 -7.14 -2.18
N GLU A 34 -9.08 -8.35 -1.69
CA GLU A 34 -9.83 -8.87 -0.56
C GLU A 34 -9.30 -8.30 0.75
N ARG A 35 -10.09 -7.37 1.31
CA ARG A 35 -9.83 -6.70 2.59
C ARG A 35 -10.37 -7.54 3.76
N ASN A 36 -9.85 -7.24 4.96
CA ASN A 36 -10.35 -7.79 6.22
C ASN A 36 -10.28 -9.33 6.33
N TYR A 37 -9.33 -9.97 5.65
CA TYR A 37 -9.12 -11.43 5.74
C TYR A 37 -8.94 -11.93 7.17
N GLY A 38 -8.23 -11.17 8.02
CA GLY A 38 -8.05 -11.55 9.42
C GLY A 38 -9.37 -11.62 10.17
N LEU A 39 -10.32 -10.72 9.88
CA LEU A 39 -11.66 -10.71 10.49
C LEU A 39 -12.53 -11.84 9.94
N LYS A 40 -12.49 -12.10 8.63
CA LYS A 40 -13.16 -13.27 8.03
C LYS A 40 -12.62 -14.60 8.57
N LEU A 41 -11.31 -14.69 8.79
CA LEU A 41 -10.70 -15.88 9.38
C LEU A 41 -11.14 -16.05 10.84
N ALA A 42 -11.22 -14.95 11.58
CA ALA A 42 -11.72 -14.94 12.94
C ALA A 42 -13.17 -15.44 13.04
N GLU A 43 -14.05 -15.04 12.10
CA GLU A 43 -15.42 -15.59 11.97
C GLU A 43 -15.42 -17.10 11.79
N VAL A 44 -14.61 -17.61 10.86
CA VAL A 44 -14.49 -19.06 10.60
C VAL A 44 -13.94 -19.82 11.81
N SER A 45 -13.09 -19.17 12.62
CA SER A 45 -12.53 -19.76 13.84
C SER A 45 -13.44 -19.68 15.07
N GLN A 46 -14.70 -19.27 14.90
CA GLN A 46 -15.70 -19.19 15.98
C GLN A 46 -15.33 -18.19 17.09
N ILE A 47 -14.64 -17.10 16.75
CA ILE A 47 -14.46 -15.97 17.68
C ILE A 47 -15.85 -15.38 18.01
N PRO A 48 -16.12 -14.99 19.27
CA PRO A 48 -17.42 -14.43 19.65
C PRO A 48 -17.81 -13.20 18.82
N CYS A 49 -19.09 -13.14 18.41
CA CYS A 49 -19.63 -12.06 17.58
C CYS A 49 -19.42 -10.67 18.19
N ASP A 50 -19.51 -10.54 19.50
CA ASP A 50 -19.31 -9.26 20.21
C ASP A 50 -17.87 -8.74 20.13
N VAL A 51 -16.91 -9.65 20.00
CA VAL A 51 -15.49 -9.30 19.81
C VAL A 51 -15.25 -8.94 18.35
N LEU A 52 -15.83 -9.71 17.41
CA LEU A 52 -15.76 -9.43 15.99
C LEU A 52 -16.38 -8.08 15.63
N ALA A 53 -17.56 -7.75 16.16
CA ALA A 53 -18.24 -6.48 15.90
C ALA A 53 -17.37 -5.27 16.30
N ARG A 54 -16.76 -5.32 17.49
CA ARG A 54 -15.82 -4.28 17.94
C ARG A 54 -14.56 -4.23 17.07
N ALA A 55 -14.04 -5.38 16.65
CA ALA A 55 -12.88 -5.43 15.79
C ALA A 55 -13.16 -4.85 14.39
N TYR A 56 -14.35 -5.05 13.84
CA TYR A 56 -14.81 -4.40 12.62
C TYR A 56 -14.88 -2.88 12.77
N GLU A 57 -15.49 -2.39 13.85
CA GLU A 57 -15.61 -0.96 14.13
C GLU A 57 -14.23 -0.28 14.24
N VAL A 58 -13.29 -0.90 14.95
CA VAL A 58 -11.90 -0.40 15.05
C VAL A 58 -11.19 -0.46 13.70
N SER A 59 -11.40 -1.52 12.90
CA SER A 59 -10.82 -1.64 11.57
C SER A 59 -11.30 -0.52 10.64
N GLU A 60 -12.59 -0.21 10.67
CA GLU A 60 -13.16 0.91 9.90
C GLU A 60 -12.59 2.26 10.34
N GLN A 61 -12.46 2.51 11.65
CA GLN A 61 -11.84 3.73 12.17
C GLN A 61 -10.38 3.88 11.75
N ILE A 62 -9.61 2.79 11.80
CA ILE A 62 -8.20 2.79 11.35
C ILE A 62 -8.15 3.07 9.84
N SER A 63 -8.99 2.41 9.06
CA SER A 63 -9.02 2.57 7.60
C SER A 63 -9.41 3.99 7.19
N ALA A 64 -10.38 4.59 7.89
CA ALA A 64 -10.77 5.98 7.69
C ALA A 64 -9.64 6.97 8.03
N ASN A 65 -8.87 6.70 9.08
CA ASN A 65 -7.80 7.58 9.54
C ASN A 65 -6.49 7.42 8.76
N LEU A 66 -6.21 6.23 8.20
CA LEU A 66 -5.02 6.00 7.40
C LEU A 66 -5.15 6.53 5.96
N GLY A 67 -6.33 7.03 5.58
CA GLY A 67 -6.66 7.29 4.19
C GLY A 67 -6.85 5.96 3.47
N ASP A 68 -7.94 5.85 2.72
CA ASP A 68 -8.20 4.69 1.88
C ASP A 68 -7.26 4.77 0.66
N ASP A 69 -5.98 4.50 0.90
CA ASP A 69 -4.82 4.63 0.02
C ASP A 69 -4.91 3.83 -1.30
N ASP A 70 -5.99 3.07 -1.48
CA ASP A 70 -6.13 2.03 -2.52
C ASP A 70 -7.34 2.23 -3.46
N ASN A 71 -8.12 3.32 -3.32
CA ASN A 71 -9.35 3.53 -4.12
C ASN A 71 -9.25 4.62 -5.23
N GLY A 72 -8.07 5.20 -5.48
CA GLY A 72 -7.79 6.10 -6.62
C GLY A 72 -7.00 5.40 -7.74
N PRO A 73 -6.91 5.95 -8.96
CA PRO A 73 -6.26 5.28 -10.09
C PRO A 73 -4.81 4.94 -9.73
N LEU A 74 -4.57 3.65 -9.50
CA LEU A 74 -3.33 2.96 -9.06
C LEU A 74 -2.06 3.28 -9.86
N TYR A 75 -2.10 4.20 -10.80
CA TYR A 75 -0.96 4.62 -11.59
C TYR A 75 -0.38 5.95 -11.10
N GLU A 76 -1.21 6.96 -10.80
CA GLU A 76 -0.72 8.30 -10.46
C GLU A 76 -0.25 8.40 -9.01
N ASP A 77 -1.00 7.84 -8.06
CA ASP A 77 -0.59 7.78 -6.64
C ASP A 77 0.66 6.92 -6.44
N ASP A 78 0.80 5.85 -7.24
CA ASP A 78 1.98 4.99 -7.24
C ASP A 78 3.23 5.72 -7.77
N ILE A 79 3.06 6.61 -8.75
CA ILE A 79 4.15 7.44 -9.28
C ILE A 79 4.51 8.53 -8.29
N MET A 80 3.53 9.19 -7.66
CA MET A 80 3.76 10.18 -6.60
C MET A 80 4.51 9.56 -5.42
N ARG A 81 4.11 8.39 -4.93
CA ARG A 81 4.84 7.68 -3.85
C ARG A 81 6.28 7.35 -4.22
N LYS A 82 6.52 6.93 -5.47
CA LYS A 82 7.88 6.64 -5.96
C LYS A 82 8.72 7.91 -6.05
N LEU A 83 8.10 9.01 -6.46
CA LEU A 83 8.73 10.32 -6.52
C LEU A 83 9.14 10.79 -5.12
N GLU A 84 8.23 10.73 -4.14
CA GLU A 84 8.51 11.08 -2.75
C GLU A 84 9.65 10.24 -2.16
N ARG A 85 9.66 8.93 -2.41
CA ARG A 85 10.76 8.05 -1.99
C ARG A 85 12.09 8.45 -2.63
N ALA A 86 12.08 8.76 -3.92
CA ALA A 86 13.28 9.20 -4.64
C ALA A 86 13.81 10.55 -4.10
N GLU A 87 12.92 11.48 -3.73
CA GLU A 87 13.30 12.75 -3.07
C GLU A 87 13.95 12.49 -1.71
N ILE A 88 13.38 11.57 -0.90
CA ILE A 88 13.93 11.20 0.41
C ILE A 88 15.30 10.53 0.26
N GLU A 89 15.44 9.62 -0.71
CA GLU A 89 16.72 8.95 -1.00
C GLU A 89 17.79 9.97 -1.40
N LEU A 90 17.46 10.91 -2.29
CA LEU A 90 18.34 12.00 -2.70
C LEU A 90 18.74 12.90 -1.52
N ALA A 91 17.78 13.27 -0.66
CA ALA A 91 18.09 14.05 0.54
C ALA A 91 19.03 13.27 1.48
N GLY A 92 18.82 11.95 1.60
CA GLY A 92 19.68 11.05 2.36
C GLY A 92 21.10 10.97 1.79
N THR A 93 21.26 10.76 0.48
CA THR A 93 22.58 10.69 -0.17
C THR A 93 23.34 12.00 -0.01
N LEU A 94 22.69 13.14 -0.20
CA LEU A 94 23.30 14.46 -0.02
C LEU A 94 23.71 14.71 1.43
N MET A 95 22.88 14.33 2.40
CA MET A 95 23.21 14.48 3.81
C MET A 95 24.41 13.59 4.20
N VAL A 96 24.48 12.36 3.70
CA VAL A 96 25.61 11.46 3.92
C VAL A 96 26.87 12.00 3.27
N LEU A 97 26.79 12.49 2.03
CA LEU A 97 27.90 13.15 1.34
C LEU A 97 28.41 14.36 2.13
N ALA A 98 27.52 15.23 2.62
CA ALA A 98 27.90 16.41 3.39
C ALA A 98 28.60 16.05 4.71
N LYS A 99 28.16 14.98 5.39
CA LYS A 99 28.68 14.58 6.71
C LYS A 99 29.93 13.71 6.64
N HIS A 100 30.07 12.88 5.60
CA HIS A 100 31.05 11.80 5.57
C HIS A 100 31.94 11.76 4.32
N SER A 101 31.84 12.74 3.43
CA SER A 101 32.71 12.79 2.25
C SER A 101 34.18 12.94 2.65
N LYS A 102 34.95 11.89 2.41
CA LYS A 102 36.41 11.93 2.26
C LYS A 102 36.83 11.90 0.79
N LEU A 103 35.89 12.14 -0.13
CA LEU A 103 36.15 12.08 -1.57
C LEU A 103 37.08 13.22 -2.00
N GLU A 104 37.88 12.95 -3.02
CA GLU A 104 38.74 13.96 -3.64
C GLU A 104 37.89 15.06 -4.29
N GLY A 105 38.41 16.28 -4.36
CA GLY A 105 37.64 17.46 -4.78
C GLY A 105 37.03 17.37 -6.18
N GLU A 106 37.64 16.63 -7.10
CA GLU A 106 37.06 16.36 -8.43
C GLU A 106 35.97 15.30 -8.40
N GLU A 107 36.18 14.19 -7.68
CA GLU A 107 35.19 13.12 -7.55
C GLU A 107 33.92 13.60 -6.85
N LEU A 108 34.08 14.46 -5.84
CA LEU A 108 32.95 15.10 -5.15
C LEU A 108 32.15 16.00 -6.09
N ARG A 109 32.83 16.76 -6.97
CA ARG A 109 32.16 17.61 -7.97
C ARG A 109 31.39 16.78 -8.99
N LEU A 110 31.98 15.71 -9.49
CA LEU A 110 31.31 14.78 -10.40
C LEU A 110 30.07 14.17 -9.73
N ARG A 111 30.20 13.71 -8.49
CA ARG A 111 29.07 13.12 -7.76
C ARG A 111 27.96 14.12 -7.47
N LEU A 112 28.29 15.33 -7.06
CA LEU A 112 27.30 16.41 -6.85
C LEU A 112 26.60 16.80 -8.15
N LEU A 113 27.31 16.78 -9.29
CA LEU A 113 26.73 17.04 -10.61
C LEU A 113 25.72 15.94 -10.99
N GLU A 114 26.05 14.68 -10.75
CA GLU A 114 25.13 13.55 -10.96
C GLU A 114 23.87 13.68 -10.09
N GLU A 115 24.04 13.97 -8.80
CA GLU A 115 22.90 14.14 -7.87
C GLU A 115 22.06 15.37 -8.25
N GLN A 116 22.68 16.46 -8.71
CA GLN A 116 21.97 17.64 -9.23
C GLN A 116 21.15 17.30 -10.48
N GLN A 117 21.68 16.48 -11.39
CA GLN A 117 20.97 16.07 -12.59
C GLN A 117 19.76 15.19 -12.24
N LYS A 118 19.91 14.26 -11.29
CA LYS A 118 18.79 13.47 -10.76
C LYS A 118 17.72 14.36 -10.12
N ALA A 119 18.12 15.35 -9.32
CA ALA A 119 17.20 16.31 -8.71
C ALA A 119 16.36 17.06 -9.76
N ARG A 120 16.99 17.52 -10.84
CA ARG A 120 16.29 18.18 -11.96
C ARG A 120 15.29 17.25 -12.63
N GLN A 121 15.69 16.01 -12.90
CA GLN A 121 14.79 15.00 -13.49
C GLN A 121 13.57 14.73 -12.60
N LEU A 122 13.76 14.63 -11.28
CA LEU A 122 12.63 14.46 -10.34
C LEU A 122 11.71 15.68 -10.36
N MET A 123 12.25 16.90 -10.37
CA MET A 123 11.41 18.12 -10.46
C MET A 123 10.65 18.22 -11.79
N ASP A 124 11.27 17.83 -12.91
CA ASP A 124 10.61 17.81 -14.21
C ASP A 124 9.48 16.77 -14.24
N LEU A 125 9.72 15.57 -13.69
CA LEU A 125 8.70 14.51 -13.56
C LEU A 125 7.53 14.97 -12.68
N ARG A 126 7.82 15.61 -11.54
CA ARG A 126 6.82 16.17 -10.64
C ARG A 126 5.94 17.20 -11.36
N LYS A 127 6.59 18.14 -12.05
CA LYS A 127 5.89 19.19 -12.80
C LYS A 127 5.03 18.63 -13.92
N SER A 128 5.51 17.62 -14.64
CA SER A 128 4.71 16.93 -15.67
C SER A 128 3.47 16.25 -15.09
N LEU A 129 3.61 15.63 -13.91
CA LEU A 129 2.51 14.97 -13.22
C LEU A 129 1.48 15.97 -12.68
N GLU A 130 1.95 17.06 -12.07
CA GLU A 130 1.10 18.16 -11.59
C GLU A 130 0.41 18.91 -12.76
N SER A 131 1.06 19.04 -13.93
CA SER A 131 0.42 19.65 -15.10
C SER A 131 -0.65 18.77 -15.74
N GLY A 132 -0.50 17.44 -15.73
CA GLY A 132 -1.53 16.52 -16.21
C GLY A 132 -2.81 16.52 -15.36
N HIS A 133 -2.70 16.96 -14.11
CA HIS A 133 -3.82 17.11 -13.18
C HIS A 133 -4.69 18.35 -13.45
N LEU A 134 -4.16 19.38 -14.11
CA LEU A 134 -4.87 20.64 -14.40
C LEU A 134 -5.71 20.60 -15.68
N ASP A 135 -5.53 19.57 -16.52
CA ASP A 135 -6.20 19.44 -17.82
C ASP A 135 -7.48 18.57 -17.76
N THR A 136 -7.88 18.09 -16.58
CA THR A 136 -8.99 17.15 -16.39
C THR A 136 -10.21 17.69 -15.62
N GLU A 137 -10.26 18.99 -15.29
CA GLU A 137 -11.45 19.66 -14.73
C GLU A 137 -12.28 20.43 -15.77
#